data_AF-A0A345Y1V2-F1
#
_entry.id   AF-A0A345Y1V2-F1
#
_cell.length_a   1.000
_cell.length_b   1.000
_cell.length_c   1.000
_cell.angle_alpha   90.00
_cell.angle_beta   90.00
_cell.angle_gamma   90.00
#
_symmetry.space_group_name_H-M   'P 1'
#
loop_
_entity.id
_entity.type
_entity.pdbx_description
1 polymer ?
#
loop_
_entity_poly.entity_id
_entity_poly.type
_entity_poly.pdbx_seq_one_letter_code
_entity_poly.pdbx_strand_id
1 'polypeptide(L)'
;MQAYDEPDLLREQFRQLLRYRLLIALGLLLGLLGGGWLGISGGDSYSASTEVTLRPGSADPLADGSSGKTELSMGSERRTALSQVVAERAAKKLGESRTPGSALALARDLQVTNPPNTVVLRFAYTADSPKTAAKRANAFAQAYLDNRQWDTDRQIDHMVVSYKQQRAPLLKERDRLAEEISGLPDGRVLDSSLSSHSSVVGNIAEINSNISKLEALDTTPGNVVSAATPPKSPAGPGLLLLLGLGAAVGTGVGMLAAWVRLVFDPTVRSAGDVVRALRAPVLGTLPRTRRGHPDVLLAEGRLAEEYRSVAFRLAYDEAFAERRRLLVVAPRGSIETALAASVNLSASFAEMGKDVLLIEADLRTPSLTEQLHHADGGRPGWARAPEQSTTGWPTGRRVPIDAGESGYFDLVPGHRVRNVPRALTSAAATQLISQADARNSVLVVLAPAVLSYADAIALTDRVDGVLVVCDPREVRRDDLSRVRELVVGAGGILLGAVLHSYGTAETRDGKGGERAAGSGAGPGGGSGAGARRRQPARPASGLLDTPISDASDAS
;
A
#
# COMPACT_ATOMS: atom_id res chain seq x y z
N MET A 1 -1.04 -1.76 -37.00
CA MET A 1 -0.66 -1.96 -35.58
C MET A 1 -0.36 -0.59 -35.00
N GLN A 2 -1.36 0.10 -34.44
CA GLN A 2 -1.16 1.39 -33.80
C GLN A 2 -0.76 1.17 -32.34
N ALA A 3 0.25 1.90 -31.90
CA ALA A 3 0.70 2.00 -30.52
C ALA A 3 -0.47 2.52 -29.67
N TYR A 4 -1.08 1.64 -28.88
CA TYR A 4 -1.92 2.06 -27.77
C TYR A 4 -0.99 2.70 -26.72
N ASP A 5 -1.22 3.97 -26.43
CA ASP A 5 -0.45 4.79 -25.49
C ASP A 5 -0.22 4.06 -24.14
N GLU A 6 1.04 3.75 -23.83
CA GLU A 6 1.49 3.25 -22.52
C GLU A 6 0.93 4.00 -21.30
N PRO A 7 0.73 5.34 -21.30
CA PRO A 7 0.15 6.03 -20.14
C PRO A 7 -1.30 5.65 -19.84
N ASP A 8 -2.07 5.15 -20.81
CA ASP A 8 -3.44 4.70 -20.56
C ASP A 8 -3.47 3.33 -19.88
N LEU A 9 -2.52 2.44 -20.21
CA LEU A 9 -2.39 1.12 -19.56
C LEU A 9 -2.13 1.25 -18.06
N LEU A 10 -1.27 2.18 -17.64
CA LEU A 10 -0.98 2.41 -16.22
C LEU A 10 -2.18 2.98 -15.46
N ARG A 11 -2.93 3.92 -16.06
CA ARG A 11 -4.16 4.47 -15.45
C ARG A 11 -5.25 3.41 -15.33
N GLU A 12 -5.35 2.52 -16.33
CA GLU A 12 -6.28 1.39 -16.33
C GLU A 12 -5.91 0.41 -15.18
N GLN A 13 -4.63 0.05 -15.06
CA GLN A 13 -4.12 -0.82 -14.00
C GLN A 13 -4.36 -0.23 -12.60
N PHE A 14 -4.15 1.07 -12.42
CA PHE A 14 -4.38 1.74 -11.14
C PHE A 14 -5.87 1.73 -10.74
N ARG A 15 -6.77 2.01 -11.69
CA ARG A 15 -8.22 1.92 -11.48
C ARG A 15 -8.67 0.48 -11.17
N GLN A 16 -8.01 -0.51 -11.78
CA GLN A 16 -8.28 -1.92 -11.50
C GLN A 16 -7.85 -2.33 -10.09
N LEU A 17 -6.72 -1.81 -9.60
CA LEU A 17 -6.23 -2.09 -8.24
C LEU A 17 -7.16 -1.51 -7.16
N LEU A 18 -7.71 -0.31 -7.40
CA LEU A 18 -8.66 0.36 -6.51
C LEU A 18 -9.99 -0.40 -6.31
N ARG A 19 -10.34 -1.37 -7.18
CA ARG A 19 -11.51 -2.23 -6.96
C ARG A 19 -11.35 -3.17 -5.78
N TYR A 20 -10.13 -3.60 -5.48
CA TYR A 20 -9.84 -4.42 -4.30
C TYR A 20 -9.47 -3.57 -3.08
N ARG A 21 -10.02 -2.34 -2.98
CA ARG A 21 -9.83 -1.45 -1.83
C ARG A 21 -10.09 -2.12 -0.48
N LEU A 22 -10.96 -3.14 -0.42
CA LEU A 22 -11.20 -3.93 0.79
C LEU A 22 -9.96 -4.74 1.21
N LEU A 23 -9.21 -5.31 0.27
CA LEU A 23 -7.96 -6.03 0.58
C LEU A 23 -6.86 -5.08 1.03
N ILE A 24 -6.78 -3.91 0.40
CA ILE A 24 -5.83 -2.86 0.79
C ILE A 24 -6.17 -2.33 2.20
N ALA A 25 -7.45 -2.05 2.46
CA ALA A 25 -7.94 -1.61 3.76
C ALA A 25 -7.76 -2.68 4.84
N LEU A 26 -7.99 -3.95 4.53
CA LEU A 26 -7.75 -5.07 5.44
C LEU A 26 -6.25 -5.21 5.76
N GLY A 27 -5.38 -5.10 4.76
CA GLY A 27 -3.93 -5.10 4.96
C GLY A 27 -3.47 -3.94 5.84
N LEU A 28 -3.96 -2.72 5.58
CA LEU A 28 -3.69 -1.55 6.42
C LEU A 28 -4.16 -1.75 7.86
N LEU A 29 -5.38 -2.27 8.05
CA LEU A 29 -5.96 -2.50 9.37
C LEU A 29 -5.18 -3.56 10.16
N LEU A 30 -4.81 -4.68 9.52
CA LEU A 30 -3.96 -5.71 10.13
C LEU A 30 -2.56 -5.16 10.47
N GLY A 31 -1.99 -4.32 9.60
CA GLY A 31 -0.71 -3.66 9.83
C GLY A 31 -0.75 -2.70 11.03
N LEU A 32 -1.82 -1.90 11.15
CA LEU A 32 -2.04 -1.02 12.30
C LEU A 32 -2.25 -1.81 13.59
N LEU A 33 -3.03 -2.90 13.55
CA LEU A 33 -3.22 -3.77 14.72
C LEU A 33 -1.90 -4.44 15.15
N GLY A 34 -1.11 -4.94 14.20
CA GLY A 34 0.20 -5.53 14.48
C GLY A 34 1.20 -4.52 15.05
N GLY A 35 1.28 -3.33 14.46
CA GLY A 35 2.13 -2.24 14.96
C GLY A 35 1.70 -1.74 16.34
N GLY A 36 0.39 -1.61 16.58
CA GLY A 36 -0.16 -1.25 17.88
C GLY A 36 0.08 -2.32 18.95
N TRP A 37 -0.11 -3.60 18.60
CA TRP A 37 0.17 -4.71 19.50
C TRP A 37 1.65 -4.77 19.89
N LEU A 38 2.57 -4.63 18.93
CA LEU A 38 4.02 -4.55 19.21
C LEU A 38 4.36 -3.34 20.09
N GLY A 39 3.73 -2.19 19.85
CA GLY A 39 3.97 -0.98 20.63
C GLY A 39 3.44 -1.04 22.07
N ILE A 40 2.42 -1.86 22.34
CA ILE A 40 1.85 -2.03 23.69
C ILE A 40 2.49 -3.23 24.42
N SER A 41 2.89 -4.27 23.68
CA SER A 41 3.50 -5.48 24.24
C SER A 41 5.00 -5.35 24.48
N GLY A 42 5.70 -4.51 23.71
CA GLY A 42 7.06 -4.11 24.01
C GLY A 42 7.04 -3.21 25.25
N GLY A 43 7.38 -3.76 26.40
CA GLY A 43 7.41 -3.01 27.66
C GLY A 43 8.24 -1.73 27.54
N ASP A 44 7.80 -0.67 28.20
CA ASP A 44 8.50 0.61 28.21
C ASP A 44 9.89 0.44 28.83
N SER A 45 10.93 0.41 27.98
CA SER A 45 12.31 0.43 28.44
C SER A 45 12.75 1.88 28.69
N TYR A 46 13.28 2.17 29.86
CA TYR A 46 13.77 3.49 30.25
C TYR A 46 15.28 3.46 30.38
N SER A 47 15.97 4.38 29.70
CA SER A 47 17.42 4.56 29.81
C SER A 47 17.74 5.83 30.59
N ALA A 48 18.54 5.73 31.65
CA ALA A 48 19.06 6.86 32.40
C ALA A 48 20.59 6.84 32.40
N SER A 49 21.23 8.01 32.40
CA SER A 49 22.69 8.10 32.32
C SER A 49 23.34 9.00 33.37
N THR A 50 24.47 8.53 33.91
CA THR A 50 25.35 9.25 34.83
C THR A 50 26.66 9.55 34.13
N GLU A 51 27.18 10.77 34.29
CA GLU A 51 28.46 11.18 33.70
C GLU A 51 29.50 11.41 34.79
N VAL A 52 30.70 10.88 34.57
CA VAL A 52 31.81 10.89 35.53
C VAL A 52 33.06 11.38 34.83
N THR A 53 33.69 12.41 35.39
CA THR A 53 35.01 12.88 34.93
C THR A 53 36.09 12.16 35.70
N LEU A 54 37.04 11.58 34.97
CA LEU A 54 38.18 10.87 35.54
C LEU A 54 39.33 11.83 35.79
N ARG A 55 40.02 11.64 36.92
CA ARG A 55 41.32 12.26 37.14
C ARG A 55 42.42 11.28 36.67
N PRO A 56 43.36 11.72 35.81
CA PRO A 56 44.48 10.87 35.44
C PRO A 56 45.33 10.59 36.69
N GLY A 57 45.66 9.32 36.91
CA GLY A 57 46.64 8.93 37.93
C GLY A 57 48.07 9.24 37.49
N SER A 58 48.98 9.42 38.44
CA SER A 58 50.42 9.49 38.18
C SER A 58 51.01 8.08 38.09
N ALA A 59 51.86 7.81 37.10
CA ALA A 59 52.62 6.55 37.02
C ALA A 59 53.71 6.48 38.10
N ASP A 60 54.31 7.63 38.41
CA ASP A 60 55.22 7.80 39.52
C ASP A 60 54.79 9.05 40.31
N PRO A 61 54.15 8.88 41.48
CA PRO A 61 53.71 10.02 42.29
C PRO A 61 54.85 10.77 42.98
N LEU A 62 56.08 10.26 42.93
CA LEU A 62 57.25 10.88 43.56
C LEU A 62 58.15 11.62 42.57
N ALA A 63 57.91 11.48 41.26
CA ALA A 63 58.67 12.18 40.22
C ALA A 63 58.24 13.66 40.11
N ASP A 64 59.22 14.58 40.15
CA ASP A 64 58.98 16.01 39.96
C ASP A 64 58.57 16.32 38.51
N GLY A 65 57.43 17.00 38.34
CA GLY A 65 57.08 17.81 37.16
C GLY A 65 56.90 17.07 35.83
N SER A 66 55.65 16.99 35.36
CA SER A 66 55.19 16.68 33.97
C SER A 66 55.60 15.37 33.28
N SER A 67 56.65 14.69 33.75
CA SER A 67 57.25 13.51 33.12
C SER A 67 56.52 12.19 33.43
N GLY A 68 55.56 12.22 34.36
CA GLY A 68 54.89 11.03 34.92
C GLY A 68 53.36 10.98 34.78
N LYS A 69 52.76 11.82 33.91
CA LYS A 69 51.32 11.74 33.62
C LYS A 69 51.06 10.51 32.75
N THR A 70 50.58 9.42 33.35
CA THR A 70 50.08 8.28 32.59
C THR A 70 48.97 8.76 31.67
N GLU A 71 49.13 8.54 30.37
CA GLU A 71 48.08 8.84 29.41
C GLU A 71 46.87 7.98 29.73
N LEU A 72 45.78 8.61 30.19
CA LEU A 72 44.58 7.91 30.63
C LEU A 72 43.90 7.27 29.41
N SER A 73 44.08 5.97 29.24
CA SER A 73 43.46 5.23 28.15
C SER A 73 41.97 5.00 28.44
N MET A 74 41.10 5.86 27.89
CA MET A 74 39.64 5.76 28.04
C MET A 74 39.07 4.39 27.62
N GLY A 75 39.71 3.73 26.64
CA GLY A 75 39.34 2.38 26.23
C GLY A 75 39.57 1.33 27.33
N SER A 76 40.68 1.43 28.05
CA SER A 76 40.99 0.56 29.19
C SER A 76 40.04 0.85 30.36
N GLU A 77 39.77 2.13 30.61
CA GLU A 77 38.85 2.56 31.67
C GLU A 77 37.42 2.08 31.46
N ARG A 78 36.91 2.16 30.23
CA ARG A 78 35.61 1.61 29.85
C ARG A 78 35.53 0.10 30.08
N ARG A 79 36.60 -0.64 29.79
CA ARG A 79 36.66 -2.09 30.03
C ARG A 79 36.65 -2.42 31.53
N THR A 80 37.36 -1.65 32.34
CA THR A 80 37.33 -1.76 33.80
C THR A 80 35.94 -1.43 34.35
N ALA A 81 35.28 -0.39 33.83
CA ALA A 81 33.91 -0.02 34.21
C ALA A 81 32.87 -1.11 33.91
N LEU A 82 33.10 -1.92 32.87
CA LEU A 82 32.26 -3.07 32.51
C LEU A 82 32.70 -4.40 33.17
N SER A 83 33.71 -4.36 34.04
CA SER A 83 34.24 -5.57 34.67
C SER A 83 33.27 -6.16 35.69
N GLN A 84 33.39 -7.47 35.92
CA GLN A 84 32.62 -8.19 36.93
C GLN A 84 32.82 -7.59 38.33
N VAL A 85 34.03 -7.14 38.66
CA VAL A 85 34.35 -6.54 39.97
C VAL A 85 33.50 -5.28 40.23
N VAL A 86 33.37 -4.40 39.22
CA VAL A 86 32.53 -3.20 39.33
C VAL A 86 31.05 -3.58 39.43
N ALA A 87 30.60 -4.58 38.67
CA ALA A 87 29.22 -5.07 38.74
C ALA A 87 28.87 -5.67 40.10
N GLU A 88 29.78 -6.42 40.73
CA GLU A 88 29.61 -6.97 42.08
C GLU A 88 29.54 -5.86 43.14
N ARG A 89 30.40 -4.84 43.04
CA ARG A 89 30.37 -3.66 43.92
C ARG A 89 29.06 -2.87 43.74
N ALA A 90 28.58 -2.72 42.51
CA ALA A 90 27.29 -2.08 42.22
C ALA A 90 26.11 -2.89 42.80
N ALA A 91 26.10 -4.21 42.61
CA ALA A 91 25.09 -5.10 43.18
C ALA A 91 25.06 -5.01 44.72
N LYS A 92 26.24 -4.89 45.36
CA LYS A 92 26.36 -4.70 46.81
C LYS A 92 25.75 -3.39 47.28
N LYS A 93 26.01 -2.28 46.57
CA LYS A 93 25.39 -0.98 46.86
C LYS A 93 23.87 -0.98 46.65
N LEU A 94 23.37 -1.77 45.71
CA LEU A 94 21.94 -1.88 45.43
C LEU A 94 21.21 -2.82 46.40
N GLY A 95 21.94 -3.61 47.20
CA GLY A 95 21.37 -4.63 48.07
C GLY A 95 20.99 -5.93 47.33
N GLU A 96 21.44 -6.08 46.08
CA GLU A 96 21.07 -7.18 45.17
C GLU A 96 22.13 -8.31 45.12
N SER A 97 23.13 -8.28 46.01
CA SER A 97 24.22 -9.28 46.09
C SER A 97 23.83 -10.67 46.59
N ARG A 98 22.59 -10.87 47.08
CA ARG A 98 22.18 -12.15 47.70
C ARG A 98 21.85 -13.24 46.69
N THR A 99 21.70 -12.90 45.41
CA THR A 99 21.34 -13.85 44.36
C THR A 99 22.59 -14.23 43.54
N PRO A 100 22.95 -15.52 43.45
CA PRO A 100 24.04 -15.97 42.58
C PRO A 100 23.80 -15.51 41.13
N GLY A 101 24.79 -14.88 40.50
CA GLY A 101 24.70 -14.40 39.11
C GLY A 101 24.00 -13.05 38.92
N SER A 102 23.55 -12.37 39.99
CA SER A 102 22.90 -11.05 39.87
C SER A 102 23.82 -9.98 39.27
N ALA A 103 25.11 -9.99 39.60
CA ALA A 103 26.08 -9.02 39.09
C ALA A 103 26.20 -9.07 37.54
N LEU A 104 26.25 -10.27 36.96
CA LEU A 104 26.30 -10.47 35.51
C LEU A 104 24.99 -10.07 34.83
N ALA A 105 23.84 -10.39 35.45
CA ALA A 105 22.54 -9.97 34.95
C ALA A 105 22.39 -8.43 34.98
N LEU A 106 22.87 -7.78 36.04
CA LEU A 106 22.89 -6.31 36.13
C LEU A 106 23.80 -5.68 35.08
N ALA A 107 24.98 -6.26 34.82
CA ALA A 107 25.91 -5.70 33.85
C ALA A 107 25.38 -5.76 32.39
N ARG A 108 24.44 -6.66 32.08
CA ARG A 108 23.92 -6.85 30.72
C ARG A 108 23.26 -5.60 30.14
N ASP A 109 22.51 -4.88 30.96
CA ASP A 109 21.72 -3.72 30.51
C ASP A 109 22.46 -2.38 30.75
N LEU A 110 23.74 -2.45 31.14
CA LEU A 110 24.64 -1.32 31.31
C LEU A 110 25.43 -1.06 30.02
N GLN A 111 25.46 0.19 29.59
CA GLN A 111 26.31 0.67 28.52
C GLN A 111 27.23 1.76 29.07
N VAL A 112 28.53 1.62 28.83
CA VAL A 112 29.53 2.64 29.18
C VAL A 112 30.11 3.20 27.90
N THR A 113 29.91 4.50 27.66
CA THR A 113 30.46 5.22 26.50
C THR A 113 31.38 6.33 26.94
N ASN A 114 32.26 6.76 26.03
CA ASN A 114 33.16 7.89 26.23
C ASN A 114 32.98 8.85 25.05
N PRO A 115 32.57 10.10 25.28
CA PRO A 115 32.56 11.12 24.23
C PRO A 115 33.98 11.37 23.69
N PRO A 116 34.16 11.63 22.38
CA PRO A 116 35.47 11.80 21.77
C PRO A 116 36.23 12.96 22.41
N ASN A 117 37.55 12.80 22.60
CA ASN A 117 38.43 13.82 23.19
C ASN A 117 38.03 14.27 24.60
N THR A 118 37.39 13.40 25.39
CA THR A 118 37.02 13.69 26.78
C THR A 118 37.54 12.63 27.74
N VAL A 119 37.83 13.03 28.98
CA VAL A 119 38.09 12.13 30.11
C VAL A 119 36.80 11.80 30.88
N VAL A 120 35.66 11.81 30.18
CA VAL A 120 34.33 11.58 30.76
C VAL A 120 33.82 10.19 30.38
N LEU A 121 33.38 9.41 31.36
CA LEU A 121 32.62 8.18 31.14
C LEU A 121 31.14 8.42 31.38
N ARG A 122 30.32 7.99 30.42
CA ARG A 122 28.87 7.99 30.51
C ARG A 122 28.37 6.57 30.78
N PHE A 123 27.76 6.37 31.94
CA PHE A 123 27.13 5.13 32.36
C PHE A 123 25.64 5.21 32.09
N ALA A 124 25.16 4.54 31.05
CA ALA A 124 23.73 4.45 30.73
C ALA A 124 23.18 3.08 31.12
N TYR A 125 22.07 3.05 31.86
CA TYR A 125 21.42 1.82 32.28
C TYR A 125 19.98 1.77 31.77
N THR A 126 19.60 0.65 31.14
CA THR A 126 18.23 0.43 30.65
C THR A 126 17.44 -0.47 31.59
N ALA A 127 16.24 -0.05 32.02
CA ALA A 127 15.37 -0.83 32.91
C ALA A 127 13.89 -0.55 32.62
N ASP A 128 13.00 -1.43 33.13
CA ASP A 128 11.54 -1.30 32.96
C ASP A 128 10.91 -0.16 33.78
N SER A 129 11.70 0.49 34.65
CA SER A 129 11.25 1.61 35.48
C SER A 129 12.23 2.78 35.41
N PRO A 130 11.74 4.03 35.26
CA PRO A 130 12.57 5.23 35.28
C PRO A 130 13.43 5.35 36.54
N LYS A 131 12.85 4.98 37.69
CA LYS A 131 13.52 5.07 39.00
C LYS A 131 14.65 4.05 39.09
N THR A 132 14.40 2.82 38.64
CA THR A 132 15.40 1.74 38.64
C THR A 132 16.55 2.04 37.70
N ALA A 133 16.26 2.55 36.49
CA ALA A 133 17.28 2.96 35.53
C ALA A 133 18.24 4.01 36.14
N ALA A 134 17.68 5.07 36.74
CA ALA A 134 18.48 6.13 37.37
C ALA A 134 19.29 5.61 38.58
N LYS A 135 18.65 4.82 39.45
CA LYS A 135 19.30 4.25 40.65
C LYS A 135 20.47 3.35 40.26
N ARG A 136 20.29 2.46 39.27
CA ARG A 136 21.34 1.53 38.81
C ARG A 136 22.48 2.26 38.11
N ALA A 137 22.19 3.21 37.21
CA ALA A 137 23.22 4.03 36.56
C ALA A 137 24.11 4.75 37.57
N ASN A 138 23.51 5.41 38.57
CA ASN A 138 24.25 6.06 39.65
C ASN A 138 25.06 5.08 40.51
N ALA A 139 24.49 3.91 40.83
CA ALA A 139 25.19 2.89 41.60
C ALA A 139 26.43 2.32 40.88
N PHE A 140 26.33 2.11 39.56
CA PHE A 140 27.45 1.65 38.74
C PHE A 140 28.56 2.71 38.62
N ALA A 141 28.19 3.97 38.36
CA ALA A 141 29.15 5.08 38.32
C ALA A 141 29.93 5.20 39.64
N GLN A 142 29.23 5.13 40.78
CA GLN A 142 29.87 5.17 42.09
C GLN A 142 30.71 3.92 42.36
N ALA A 143 30.23 2.73 42.03
CA ALA A 143 30.97 1.49 42.22
C ALA A 143 32.28 1.46 41.42
N TYR A 144 32.30 2.06 40.24
CA TYR A 144 33.50 2.21 39.44
C TYR A 144 34.49 3.19 40.08
N LEU A 145 34.04 4.36 40.54
CA LEU A 145 34.90 5.31 41.26
C LEU A 145 35.50 4.69 42.52
N ASP A 146 34.69 4.00 43.33
CA ASP A 146 35.14 3.27 44.50
C ASP A 146 36.15 2.16 44.15
N ASN A 147 36.00 1.52 42.98
CA ASN A 147 36.99 0.56 42.47
C ASN A 147 38.33 1.22 42.18
N ARG A 148 38.31 2.32 41.44
CA ARG A 148 39.53 3.07 41.15
C ARG A 148 40.23 3.55 42.41
N GLN A 149 39.49 4.14 43.34
CA GLN A 149 40.09 4.65 44.57
C GLN A 149 40.77 3.53 45.35
N TRP A 150 40.09 2.40 45.50
CA TRP A 150 40.65 1.23 46.17
C TRP A 150 41.88 0.65 45.46
N ASP A 151 41.92 0.66 44.12
CA ASP A 151 43.10 0.23 43.36
C ASP A 151 44.28 1.18 43.61
N THR A 152 44.04 2.49 43.59
CA THR A 152 45.06 3.52 43.87
C THR A 152 45.58 3.45 45.30
N ASP A 153 44.68 3.37 46.29
CA ASP A 153 45.02 3.27 47.71
C ASP A 153 45.92 2.05 47.96
N ARG A 154 45.59 0.90 47.36
CA ARG A 154 46.41 -0.31 47.46
C ARG A 154 47.79 -0.16 46.83
N GLN A 155 47.90 0.52 45.70
CA GLN A 155 49.19 0.77 45.08
C GLN A 155 50.07 1.64 45.97
N ILE A 156 49.50 2.72 46.54
CA ILE A 156 50.20 3.59 47.49
C ILE A 156 50.63 2.80 48.73
N ASP A 157 49.73 2.00 49.31
CA ASP A 157 50.04 1.15 50.47
C ASP A 157 51.20 0.20 50.16
N HIS A 158 51.20 -0.46 49.00
CA HIS A 158 52.29 -1.34 48.57
C HIS A 158 53.62 -0.58 48.43
N MET A 159 53.61 0.63 47.87
CA MET A 159 54.80 1.48 47.77
C MET A 159 55.32 1.88 49.15
N VAL A 160 54.42 2.32 50.05
CA VAL A 160 54.76 2.69 51.43
C VAL A 160 55.35 1.51 52.19
N VAL A 161 54.77 0.30 52.05
CA VAL A 161 55.31 -0.92 52.64
C VAL A 161 56.70 -1.24 52.08
N SER A 162 56.90 -1.12 50.77
CA SER A 162 58.21 -1.31 50.14
C SER A 162 59.27 -0.34 50.68
N TYR A 163 58.95 0.96 50.80
CA TYR A 163 59.86 1.95 51.41
C TYR A 163 60.14 1.67 52.89
N LYS A 164 59.13 1.24 53.67
CA LYS A 164 59.31 0.83 55.06
C LYS A 164 60.27 -0.38 55.17
N GLN A 165 60.20 -1.32 54.23
CA GLN A 165 61.12 -2.47 54.17
C GLN A 165 62.56 -2.04 53.80
N GLN A 166 62.74 -1.08 52.90
CA GLN A 166 64.07 -0.52 52.59
C GLN A 166 64.68 0.30 53.73
N ARG A 167 63.83 0.99 54.50
CA ARG A 167 64.24 1.77 55.69
C ARG A 167 64.73 0.89 56.83
N ALA A 168 64.17 -0.31 56.99
CA ALA A 168 64.46 -1.21 58.11
C ALA A 168 65.94 -1.62 58.25
N PRO A 169 66.66 -2.09 57.20
CA PRO A 169 68.09 -2.38 57.30
C PRO A 169 68.94 -1.13 57.55
N LEU A 170 68.56 0.02 56.98
CA LEU A 170 69.28 1.29 57.20
C LEU A 170 69.18 1.74 58.67
N LEU A 171 68.04 1.52 59.33
CA LEU A 171 67.91 1.79 60.77
C LEU A 171 68.86 0.93 61.59
N LYS A 172 68.99 -0.36 61.26
CA LYS A 172 69.94 -1.25 61.94
C LYS A 172 71.39 -0.81 61.73
N GLU A 173 71.74 -0.40 60.52
CA GLU A 173 73.09 0.07 60.20
C GLU A 173 73.40 1.42 60.89
N ARG A 174 72.43 2.34 60.92
CA ARG A 174 72.53 3.59 61.69
C ARG A 174 72.84 3.30 63.16
N ASP A 175 72.12 2.37 63.77
CA ASP A 175 72.27 2.04 65.20
C ASP A 175 73.62 1.38 65.48
N ARG A 176 74.04 0.45 64.61
CA ARG A 176 75.37 -0.17 64.69
C ARG A 176 76.50 0.86 64.59
N LEU A 177 76.43 1.76 63.60
CA LEU A 177 77.42 2.82 63.43
C LEU A 177 77.40 3.80 64.62
N ALA A 178 76.23 4.11 65.18
CA ALA A 178 76.12 4.96 66.36
C ALA A 178 76.76 4.32 67.60
N GLU A 179 76.60 3.00 67.79
CA GLU A 179 77.23 2.24 68.86
C GLU A 179 78.76 2.15 68.69
N GLU A 180 79.23 1.92 67.47
CA GLU A 180 80.66 1.94 67.13
C GLU A 180 81.29 3.31 67.39
N ILE A 181 80.62 4.40 67.02
CA ILE A 181 81.08 5.77 67.30
C ILE A 181 81.12 6.03 68.81
N SER A 182 80.16 5.52 69.58
CA SER A 182 80.07 5.73 71.04
C SER A 182 81.10 4.92 71.84
N GLY A 183 81.64 3.82 71.28
CA GLY A 183 82.61 2.94 71.93
C GLY A 183 84.09 3.31 71.72
N LEU A 184 84.38 4.34 70.91
CA LEU A 184 85.75 4.77 70.60
C LEU A 184 86.31 5.72 71.68
N PRO A 185 87.56 5.55 72.15
CA PRO A 185 88.20 6.49 73.08
C PRO A 185 88.39 7.87 72.45
N ASP A 186 88.11 8.92 73.23
CA ASP A 186 88.22 10.33 72.82
C ASP A 186 89.53 10.62 72.06
N GLY A 187 89.40 10.95 70.77
CA GLY A 187 90.52 11.35 69.91
C GLY A 187 90.82 10.47 68.69
N ARG A 188 90.11 9.33 68.49
CA ARG A 188 90.20 8.51 67.27
C ARG A 188 88.84 8.26 66.60
N VAL A 189 88.04 9.31 66.43
CA VAL A 189 86.87 9.21 65.54
C VAL A 189 87.40 9.16 64.11
N LEU A 190 87.23 8.02 63.44
CA LEU A 190 87.52 7.89 62.01
C LEU A 190 86.49 8.74 61.23
N ASP A 191 86.94 9.74 60.47
CA ASP A 191 86.09 10.57 59.59
C ASP A 191 85.19 9.73 58.66
N SER A 192 85.64 8.51 58.32
CA SER A 192 84.88 7.54 57.53
C SER A 192 83.62 7.01 58.24
N SER A 193 83.63 6.84 59.56
CA SER A 193 82.47 6.33 60.32
C SER A 193 81.41 7.42 60.51
N LEU A 194 81.83 8.67 60.73
CA LEU A 194 80.91 9.83 60.79
C LEU A 194 80.26 10.09 59.43
N SER A 195 81.03 10.08 58.35
CA SER A 195 80.49 10.29 57.00
C SER A 195 79.53 9.17 56.59
N SER A 196 79.83 7.91 56.94
CA SER A 196 78.92 6.78 56.75
C SER A 196 77.62 6.97 57.54
N HIS A 197 77.71 7.33 58.84
CA HIS A 197 76.53 7.59 59.66
C HIS A 197 75.66 8.72 59.10
N SER A 198 76.27 9.86 58.73
CA SER A 198 75.56 10.98 58.11
C SER A 198 74.89 10.60 56.79
N SER A 199 75.53 9.76 55.96
CA SER A 199 74.95 9.28 54.70
C SER A 199 73.72 8.39 54.94
N VAL A 200 73.77 7.49 55.93
CA VAL A 200 72.64 6.61 56.29
C VAL A 200 71.47 7.43 56.86
N VAL A 201 71.76 8.42 57.71
CA VAL A 201 70.74 9.34 58.24
C VAL A 201 70.11 10.16 57.11
N GLY A 202 70.90 10.64 56.15
CA GLY A 202 70.41 11.31 54.94
C GLY A 202 69.44 10.42 54.14
N ASN A 203 69.83 9.17 53.87
CA ASN A 203 68.98 8.21 53.15
C ASN A 203 67.69 7.89 53.91
N ILE A 204 67.75 7.76 55.25
CA ILE A 204 66.55 7.56 56.08
C ILE A 204 65.62 8.78 56.01
N ALA A 205 66.17 10.00 56.05
CA ALA A 205 65.39 11.22 55.92
C ALA A 205 64.71 11.32 54.55
N GLU A 206 65.39 10.92 53.49
CA GLU A 206 64.83 10.84 52.14
C GLU A 206 63.68 9.82 52.05
N ILE A 207 63.87 8.59 52.56
CA ILE A 207 62.81 7.58 52.58
C ILE A 207 61.61 8.05 53.41
N ASN A 208 61.84 8.70 54.56
CA ASN A 208 60.77 9.27 55.36
C ASN A 208 60.01 10.36 54.60
N SER A 209 60.72 11.23 53.88
CA SER A 209 60.11 12.23 53.02
C SER A 209 59.23 11.59 51.94
N ASN A 210 59.72 10.53 51.28
CA ASN A 210 58.97 9.80 50.26
C ASN A 210 57.73 9.12 50.85
N ILE A 211 57.83 8.49 52.02
CA ILE A 211 56.67 7.90 52.72
C ILE A 211 55.64 9.00 53.03
N SER A 212 56.05 10.12 53.63
CA SER A 212 55.12 11.20 53.97
C SER A 212 54.49 11.85 52.73
N LYS A 213 55.23 11.95 51.62
CA LYS A 213 54.66 12.40 50.33
C LYS A 213 53.60 11.43 49.82
N LEU A 214 53.87 10.13 49.84
CA LEU A 214 52.92 9.09 49.41
C LEU A 214 51.65 9.05 50.28
N GLU A 215 51.81 9.12 51.60
CA GLU A 215 50.69 9.12 52.55
C GLU A 215 49.82 10.39 52.47
N ALA A 216 50.36 11.48 51.89
CA ALA A 216 49.64 12.75 51.70
C ALA A 216 49.00 12.92 50.31
N LEU A 217 49.12 11.95 49.40
CA LEU A 217 48.54 12.05 48.06
C LEU A 217 47.02 12.05 48.09
N ASP A 218 46.40 12.91 47.28
CA ASP A 218 44.95 12.86 47.03
C ASP A 218 44.62 11.67 46.13
N THR A 219 43.92 10.67 46.69
CA THR A 219 43.52 9.46 45.96
C THR A 219 42.16 9.58 45.27
N THR A 220 41.61 10.78 45.17
CA THR A 220 40.31 11.03 44.53
C THR A 220 40.30 10.55 43.07
N PRO A 221 39.50 9.52 42.73
CA PRO A 221 39.52 8.87 41.41
C PRO A 221 38.91 9.70 40.28
N GLY A 222 38.11 10.70 40.63
CA GLY A 222 37.28 11.47 39.71
C GLY A 222 36.02 11.98 40.41
N ASN A 223 35.20 12.73 39.67
CA ASN A 223 33.98 13.34 40.18
C ASN A 223 32.78 13.01 39.29
N VAL A 224 31.62 12.80 39.90
CA VAL A 224 30.35 12.71 39.17
C VAL A 224 29.96 14.10 38.69
N VAL A 225 29.88 14.28 37.37
CA VAL A 225 29.50 15.55 36.71
C VAL A 225 28.00 15.72 36.71
N SER A 226 27.29 14.65 36.37
CA SER A 226 25.83 14.65 36.27
C SER A 226 25.29 13.31 36.75
N ALA A 227 24.45 13.35 37.77
CA ALA A 227 23.77 12.17 38.30
C ALA A 227 22.56 11.81 37.41
N ALA A 228 22.34 10.53 37.19
CA ALA A 228 21.17 10.05 36.47
C ALA A 228 19.88 10.45 37.20
N THR A 229 18.96 11.08 36.48
CA THR A 229 17.61 11.37 36.93
C THR A 229 16.61 10.46 36.23
N PRO A 230 15.45 10.14 36.85
CA PRO A 230 14.44 9.29 36.21
C PRO A 230 13.94 9.92 34.89
N PRO A 231 14.08 9.25 33.74
CA PRO A 231 13.64 9.78 32.45
C PRO A 231 12.11 9.91 32.41
N LYS A 232 11.63 10.94 31.70
CA LYS A 232 10.18 11.23 31.56
C LYS A 232 9.51 10.43 30.44
N SER A 233 10.28 9.86 29.52
CA SER A 233 9.80 9.11 28.37
C SER A 233 10.61 7.83 28.18
N PRO A 234 10.00 6.75 27.65
CA PRO A 234 10.71 5.53 27.30
C PRO A 234 11.73 5.77 26.18
N ALA A 235 12.77 4.94 26.15
CA ALA A 235 13.87 4.98 25.18
C ALA A 235 13.61 4.11 23.93
N GLY A 236 12.48 3.39 23.86
CA GLY A 236 12.11 2.52 22.76
C GLY A 236 11.54 3.26 21.54
N PRO A 237 11.37 2.55 20.40
CA PRO A 237 10.69 3.10 19.23
C PRO A 237 9.25 3.46 19.61
N GLY A 238 8.92 4.76 19.61
CA GLY A 238 7.63 5.24 20.09
C GLY A 238 6.45 4.61 19.34
N LEU A 239 5.30 4.52 20.02
CA LEU A 239 4.07 3.92 19.48
C LEU A 239 3.73 4.44 18.09
N LEU A 240 3.90 5.76 17.86
CA LEU A 240 3.67 6.41 16.56
C LEU A 240 4.56 5.83 15.44
N LEU A 241 5.83 5.54 15.72
CA LEU A 241 6.75 4.97 14.74
C LEU A 241 6.36 3.53 14.39
N LEU A 242 6.02 2.72 15.39
CA LEU A 242 5.59 1.33 15.20
C LEU A 242 4.25 1.25 14.46
N LEU A 243 3.30 2.14 14.78
CA LEU A 243 2.04 2.26 14.03
C LEU A 243 2.29 2.69 12.58
N GLY A 244 3.17 3.67 12.36
CA GLY A 244 3.54 4.10 11.00
C GLY A 244 4.19 3.00 10.18
N LEU A 245 5.13 2.24 10.78
CA LEU A 245 5.77 1.10 10.14
C LEU A 245 4.77 -0.02 9.85
N GLY A 246 3.90 -0.33 10.82
CA GLY A 246 2.82 -1.30 10.66
C GLY A 246 1.86 -0.92 9.53
N ALA A 247 1.46 0.35 9.44
CA ALA A 247 0.62 0.84 8.36
C ALA A 247 1.28 0.71 6.98
N ALA A 248 2.58 1.05 6.88
CA ALA A 248 3.34 0.94 5.64
C ALA A 248 3.45 -0.52 5.17
N VAL A 249 3.84 -1.42 6.07
CA VAL A 249 3.94 -2.87 5.77
C VAL A 249 2.58 -3.46 5.43
N GLY A 250 1.54 -3.13 6.22
CA GLY A 250 0.18 -3.61 6.00
C GLY A 250 -0.38 -3.17 4.64
N THR A 251 -0.15 -1.91 4.26
CA THR A 251 -0.54 -1.40 2.94
C THR A 251 0.20 -2.12 1.82
N GLY A 252 1.51 -2.35 1.96
CA GLY A 252 2.30 -3.09 0.98
C GLY A 252 1.78 -4.52 0.76
N VAL A 253 1.48 -5.24 1.84
CA VAL A 253 0.90 -6.59 1.77
C VAL A 253 -0.51 -6.57 1.17
N GLY A 254 -1.35 -5.60 1.55
CA GLY A 254 -2.69 -5.43 1.00
C GLY A 254 -2.68 -5.13 -0.50
N MET A 255 -1.72 -4.31 -0.96
CA MET A 255 -1.53 -3.98 -2.37
C MET A 255 -1.03 -5.19 -3.18
N LEU A 256 -0.11 -5.98 -2.62
CA LEU A 256 0.36 -7.22 -3.23
C LEU A 256 -0.79 -8.24 -3.36
N ALA A 257 -1.60 -8.42 -2.32
CA ALA A 257 -2.76 -9.32 -2.34
C ALA A 257 -3.81 -8.87 -3.37
N ALA A 258 -4.06 -7.56 -3.48
CA ALA A 258 -4.93 -6.98 -4.50
C ALA A 258 -4.39 -7.25 -5.91
N TRP A 259 -3.08 -7.09 -6.13
CA TRP A 259 -2.43 -7.38 -7.41
C TRP A 259 -2.49 -8.86 -7.79
N VAL A 260 -2.18 -9.77 -6.85
CA VAL A 260 -2.30 -11.22 -7.09
C VAL A 260 -3.74 -11.57 -7.48
N ARG A 261 -4.73 -11.06 -6.75
CA ARG A 261 -6.14 -11.32 -7.08
C ARG A 261 -6.55 -10.74 -8.43
N LEU A 262 -5.94 -9.63 -8.85
CA LEU A 262 -6.15 -9.04 -10.17
C LEU A 262 -5.57 -9.92 -11.29
N VAL A 263 -4.37 -10.47 -11.12
CA VAL A 263 -3.72 -11.35 -12.12
C VAL A 263 -4.53 -12.63 -12.34
N PHE A 264 -5.16 -13.15 -11.29
CA PHE A 264 -5.99 -14.35 -11.34
C PHE A 264 -7.47 -14.08 -11.69
N ASP A 265 -7.83 -12.86 -12.11
CA ASP A 265 -9.20 -12.54 -12.51
C ASP A 265 -9.44 -12.82 -14.01
N PRO A 266 -10.27 -13.81 -14.37
CA PRO A 266 -10.43 -14.29 -15.75
C PRO A 266 -11.51 -13.55 -16.56
N THR A 267 -12.09 -12.46 -16.03
CA THR A 267 -13.23 -11.77 -16.66
C THR A 267 -12.80 -10.82 -17.79
N VAL A 268 -13.60 -10.74 -18.86
CA VAL A 268 -13.34 -9.89 -20.04
C VAL A 268 -13.72 -8.45 -19.69
N ARG A 269 -12.77 -7.52 -19.59
CA ARG A 269 -13.08 -6.20 -19.01
C ARG A 269 -12.98 -5.03 -19.98
N SER A 270 -12.46 -5.25 -21.18
CA SER A 270 -12.30 -4.22 -22.21
C SER A 270 -12.78 -4.72 -23.58
N ALA A 271 -13.17 -3.79 -24.45
CA ALA A 271 -13.46 -4.10 -25.85
C ALA A 271 -12.25 -4.76 -26.55
N GLY A 272 -11.03 -4.34 -26.20
CA GLY A 272 -9.80 -4.97 -26.70
C GLY A 272 -9.66 -6.45 -26.30
N ASP A 273 -10.10 -6.84 -25.11
CA ASP A 273 -10.10 -8.24 -24.70
C ASP A 273 -11.09 -9.08 -25.52
N VAL A 274 -12.25 -8.50 -25.87
CA VAL A 274 -13.27 -9.15 -26.71
C VAL A 274 -12.73 -9.34 -28.12
N VAL A 275 -12.14 -8.30 -28.71
CA VAL A 275 -11.52 -8.38 -30.05
C VAL A 275 -10.42 -9.45 -30.07
N ARG A 276 -9.59 -9.52 -29.02
CA ARG A 276 -8.53 -10.54 -28.93
C ARG A 276 -9.08 -11.97 -28.81
N ALA A 277 -10.13 -12.18 -28.00
CA ALA A 277 -10.70 -13.50 -27.75
C ALA A 277 -11.53 -14.02 -28.93
N LEU A 278 -12.43 -13.18 -29.48
CA LEU A 278 -13.28 -13.54 -30.62
C LEU A 278 -12.57 -13.43 -31.97
N ARG A 279 -11.46 -12.69 -32.04
CA ARG A 279 -10.79 -12.31 -33.31
C ARG A 279 -11.74 -11.67 -34.32
N ALA A 280 -12.71 -10.91 -33.81
CA ALA A 280 -13.71 -10.18 -34.59
C ALA A 280 -13.87 -8.76 -33.99
N PRO A 281 -14.25 -7.76 -34.79
CA PRO A 281 -14.37 -6.38 -34.31
C PRO A 281 -15.52 -6.23 -33.31
N VAL A 282 -15.40 -5.23 -32.42
CA VAL A 282 -16.53 -4.78 -31.61
C VAL A 282 -17.31 -3.74 -32.41
N LEU A 283 -18.52 -4.08 -32.81
CA LEU A 283 -19.35 -3.24 -33.69
C LEU A 283 -20.00 -2.07 -32.96
N GLY A 284 -20.24 -2.21 -31.65
CA GLY A 284 -20.80 -1.15 -30.81
C GLY A 284 -20.83 -1.51 -29.34
N THR A 285 -21.04 -0.49 -28.50
CA THR A 285 -21.22 -0.64 -27.05
C THR A 285 -22.56 -0.06 -26.63
N LEU A 286 -23.51 -0.92 -26.30
CA LEU A 286 -24.87 -0.55 -25.92
C LEU A 286 -24.94 -0.26 -24.42
N PRO A 287 -25.45 0.90 -23.97
CA PRO A 287 -25.70 1.15 -22.56
C PRO A 287 -26.84 0.28 -22.03
N ARG A 288 -26.68 -0.31 -20.83
CA ARG A 288 -27.76 -1.00 -20.13
C ARG A 288 -28.86 -0.01 -19.72
N THR A 289 -30.10 -0.28 -20.12
CA THR A 289 -31.29 0.26 -19.48
C THR A 289 -31.39 -0.29 -18.05
N ARG A 290 -31.86 0.55 -17.12
CA ARG A 290 -31.86 0.25 -15.68
C ARG A 290 -32.71 -0.99 -15.39
N ARG A 291 -32.19 -1.93 -14.59
CA ARG A 291 -32.95 -3.09 -14.06
C ARG A 291 -34.26 -2.58 -13.44
N GLY A 292 -35.40 -3.09 -13.93
CA GLY A 292 -36.72 -2.83 -13.35
C GLY A 292 -37.68 -1.96 -14.15
N HIS A 293 -37.32 -1.50 -15.36
CA HIS A 293 -38.32 -0.98 -16.30
C HIS A 293 -38.79 -2.08 -17.25
N PRO A 294 -40.09 -2.43 -17.26
CA PRO A 294 -40.66 -3.27 -18.28
C PRO A 294 -40.70 -2.51 -19.62
N ASP A 295 -40.44 -3.25 -20.69
CA ASP A 295 -41.11 -3.13 -21.98
C ASP A 295 -41.03 -1.81 -22.76
N VAL A 296 -39.81 -1.41 -23.10
CA VAL A 296 -39.62 -1.00 -24.50
C VAL A 296 -38.50 -1.83 -25.10
N LEU A 297 -38.88 -2.96 -25.71
CA LEU A 297 -37.97 -3.76 -26.52
C LEU A 297 -37.40 -2.95 -27.68
N LEU A 298 -38.14 -1.92 -28.13
CA LEU A 298 -37.66 -0.92 -29.07
C LEU A 298 -36.95 0.20 -28.30
N ALA A 299 -35.68 0.40 -28.62
CA ALA A 299 -34.87 1.45 -28.04
C ALA A 299 -35.30 2.80 -28.59
N GLU A 300 -35.24 3.82 -27.74
CA GLU A 300 -35.46 5.22 -28.13
C GLU A 300 -34.20 6.06 -27.86
N GLY A 301 -34.13 7.24 -28.48
CA GLY A 301 -33.08 8.23 -28.25
C GLY A 301 -31.67 7.69 -28.52
N ARG A 302 -30.76 7.88 -27.55
CA ARG A 302 -29.34 7.52 -27.71
C ARG A 302 -29.12 6.02 -27.92
N LEU A 303 -29.93 5.15 -27.31
CA LEU A 303 -29.77 3.71 -27.46
C LEU A 303 -30.19 3.25 -28.88
N ALA A 304 -31.25 3.85 -29.43
CA ALA A 304 -31.67 3.61 -30.82
C ALA A 304 -30.56 3.98 -31.80
N GLU A 305 -29.89 5.12 -31.57
CA GLU A 305 -28.81 5.59 -32.43
C GLU A 305 -27.58 4.65 -32.42
N GLU A 306 -27.25 4.05 -31.28
CA GLU A 306 -26.21 3.03 -31.21
C GLU A 306 -26.61 1.76 -31.99
N TYR A 307 -27.89 1.35 -31.94
CA TYR A 307 -28.38 0.23 -32.76
C TYR A 307 -28.38 0.55 -34.25
N ARG A 308 -28.76 1.78 -34.65
CA ARG A 308 -28.65 2.25 -36.05
C ARG A 308 -27.21 2.24 -36.52
N SER A 309 -26.27 2.70 -35.70
CA SER A 309 -24.83 2.65 -36.00
C SER A 309 -24.34 1.22 -36.21
N VAL A 310 -24.76 0.27 -35.36
CA VAL A 310 -24.42 -1.16 -35.51
C VAL A 310 -25.07 -1.74 -36.77
N ALA A 311 -26.37 -1.48 -37.01
CA ALA A 311 -27.09 -1.96 -38.18
C ALA A 311 -26.49 -1.42 -39.48
N PHE A 312 -26.11 -0.13 -39.51
CA PHE A 312 -25.40 0.48 -40.64
C PHE A 312 -24.06 -0.22 -40.90
N ARG A 313 -23.23 -0.43 -39.87
CA ARG A 313 -21.96 -1.15 -40.02
C ARG A 313 -22.15 -2.57 -40.56
N LEU A 314 -23.16 -3.29 -40.07
CA LEU A 314 -23.50 -4.63 -40.55
C LEU A 314 -23.98 -4.61 -42.01
N ALA A 315 -24.90 -3.71 -42.36
CA ALA A 315 -25.50 -3.65 -43.69
C ALA A 315 -24.48 -3.39 -44.82
N TYR A 316 -23.38 -2.70 -44.50
CA TYR A 316 -22.30 -2.36 -45.42
C TYR A 316 -21.04 -3.22 -45.23
N ASP A 317 -21.07 -4.24 -44.38
CA ASP A 317 -19.99 -5.22 -44.27
C ASP A 317 -20.03 -6.17 -45.49
N GLU A 318 -18.92 -6.28 -46.22
CA GLU A 318 -18.84 -7.10 -47.44
C GLU A 318 -19.18 -8.58 -47.18
N ALA A 319 -18.80 -9.13 -46.02
CA ALA A 319 -19.07 -10.52 -45.68
C ALA A 319 -20.56 -10.77 -45.38
N PHE A 320 -21.31 -9.73 -45.02
CA PHE A 320 -22.75 -9.80 -44.74
C PHE A 320 -23.62 -9.35 -45.92
N ALA A 321 -23.11 -8.48 -46.80
CA ALA A 321 -23.91 -7.75 -47.77
C ALA A 321 -24.61 -8.60 -48.85
N GLU A 322 -24.10 -9.81 -49.15
CA GLU A 322 -24.63 -10.67 -50.23
C GLU A 322 -25.98 -11.31 -49.90
N ARG A 323 -26.14 -11.89 -48.70
CA ARG A 323 -27.33 -12.68 -48.33
C ARG A 323 -28.01 -12.22 -47.02
N ARG A 324 -27.32 -11.43 -46.19
CA ARG A 324 -27.85 -10.69 -45.04
C ARG A 324 -28.63 -11.54 -44.02
N ARG A 325 -28.19 -12.77 -43.76
CA ARG A 325 -28.74 -13.63 -42.69
C ARG A 325 -27.86 -13.54 -41.45
N LEU A 326 -28.39 -12.93 -40.41
CA LEU A 326 -27.70 -12.64 -39.15
C LEU A 326 -28.18 -13.57 -38.05
N LEU A 327 -27.27 -14.32 -37.44
CA LEU A 327 -27.53 -15.05 -36.20
C LEU A 327 -27.08 -14.22 -35.01
N VAL A 328 -27.99 -13.92 -34.08
CA VAL A 328 -27.70 -13.15 -32.87
C VAL A 328 -27.68 -14.09 -31.67
N VAL A 329 -26.56 -14.12 -30.95
CA VAL A 329 -26.34 -15.05 -29.84
C VAL A 329 -25.65 -14.39 -28.66
N ALA A 330 -25.94 -14.91 -27.47
CA ALA A 330 -25.13 -14.64 -26.29
C ALA A 330 -24.10 -15.78 -26.07
N PRO A 331 -22.91 -15.50 -25.50
CA PRO A 331 -21.96 -16.57 -25.17
C PRO A 331 -22.47 -17.42 -23.99
N ARG A 332 -22.99 -16.78 -22.94
CA ARG A 332 -23.58 -17.38 -21.73
C ARG A 332 -24.70 -16.49 -21.17
N GLY A 333 -25.46 -17.04 -20.23
CA GLY A 333 -26.44 -16.28 -19.43
C GLY A 333 -27.83 -16.24 -20.05
N SER A 334 -28.61 -15.23 -19.65
CA SER A 334 -29.98 -15.02 -20.13
C SER A 334 -29.97 -14.60 -21.61
N ILE A 335 -31.00 -15.04 -22.35
CA ILE A 335 -31.23 -14.66 -23.75
C ILE A 335 -31.61 -13.18 -23.90
N GLU A 336 -32.01 -12.50 -22.82
CA GLU A 336 -32.51 -11.10 -22.82
C GLU A 336 -31.64 -10.12 -23.62
N THR A 337 -30.30 -10.21 -23.48
CA THR A 337 -29.40 -9.27 -24.19
C THR A 337 -29.36 -9.52 -25.69
N ALA A 338 -29.33 -10.78 -26.11
CA ALA A 338 -29.41 -11.18 -27.52
C ALA A 338 -30.80 -10.89 -28.10
N LEU A 339 -31.86 -11.08 -27.30
CA LEU A 339 -33.24 -10.80 -27.67
C LEU A 339 -33.44 -9.30 -27.94
N ALA A 340 -33.06 -8.44 -26.99
CA ALA A 340 -33.16 -6.99 -27.14
C ALA A 340 -32.35 -6.51 -28.35
N ALA A 341 -31.14 -7.05 -28.55
CA ALA A 341 -30.34 -6.71 -29.72
C ALA A 341 -31.01 -7.17 -31.03
N SER A 342 -31.61 -8.35 -31.06
CA SER A 342 -32.28 -8.88 -32.26
C SER A 342 -33.47 -8.01 -32.67
N VAL A 343 -34.31 -7.61 -31.71
CA VAL A 343 -35.47 -6.75 -31.97
C VAL A 343 -35.04 -5.37 -32.45
N ASN A 344 -34.08 -4.74 -31.79
CA ASN A 344 -33.62 -3.39 -32.15
C ASN A 344 -32.85 -3.34 -33.47
N LEU A 345 -32.04 -4.35 -33.76
CA LEU A 345 -31.40 -4.47 -35.06
C LEU A 345 -32.43 -4.69 -36.16
N SER A 346 -33.46 -5.51 -35.90
CA SER A 346 -34.55 -5.71 -36.86
C SER A 346 -35.29 -4.39 -37.14
N ALA A 347 -35.57 -3.61 -36.10
CA ALA A 347 -36.18 -2.28 -36.25
C ALA A 347 -35.27 -1.33 -37.04
N SER A 348 -33.97 -1.28 -36.71
CA SER A 348 -33.00 -0.44 -37.40
C SER A 348 -32.84 -0.82 -38.88
N PHE A 349 -32.85 -2.11 -39.22
CA PHE A 349 -32.81 -2.55 -40.62
C PHE A 349 -34.08 -2.17 -41.38
N ALA A 350 -35.25 -2.22 -40.74
CA ALA A 350 -36.51 -1.82 -41.35
C ALA A 350 -36.58 -0.30 -41.56
N GLU A 351 -36.07 0.51 -40.63
CA GLU A 351 -35.87 1.96 -40.81
C GLU A 351 -34.93 2.27 -41.99
N MET A 352 -33.94 1.41 -42.26
CA MET A 352 -33.07 1.51 -43.44
C MET A 352 -33.76 1.08 -44.75
N GLY A 353 -35.06 0.80 -44.73
CA GLY A 353 -35.85 0.38 -45.90
C GLY A 353 -35.60 -1.06 -46.33
N LYS A 354 -35.19 -1.95 -45.40
CA LYS A 354 -35.04 -3.39 -45.67
C LYS A 354 -36.32 -4.16 -45.36
N ASP A 355 -36.54 -5.25 -46.09
CA ASP A 355 -37.60 -6.21 -45.79
C ASP A 355 -37.10 -7.16 -44.69
N VAL A 356 -37.46 -6.89 -43.44
CA VAL A 356 -36.87 -7.60 -42.30
C VAL A 356 -37.76 -8.74 -41.82
N LEU A 357 -37.14 -9.92 -41.66
CA LEU A 357 -37.75 -11.08 -41.01
C LEU A 357 -36.98 -11.41 -39.73
N LEU A 358 -37.65 -11.39 -38.59
CA LEU A 358 -37.12 -11.85 -37.31
C LEU A 358 -37.62 -13.26 -37.02
N ILE A 359 -36.72 -14.22 -36.78
CA ILE A 359 -37.06 -15.59 -36.41
C ILE A 359 -36.58 -15.86 -34.98
N GLU A 360 -37.49 -16.25 -34.10
CA GLU A 360 -37.15 -16.76 -32.77
C GLU A 360 -36.83 -18.26 -32.86
N ALA A 361 -35.53 -18.58 -32.81
CA ALA A 361 -35.02 -19.95 -32.81
C ALA A 361 -34.75 -20.51 -31.40
N ASP A 362 -35.09 -19.77 -30.33
CA ASP A 362 -35.24 -20.36 -28.99
C ASP A 362 -36.58 -21.11 -28.89
N LEU A 363 -36.55 -22.37 -29.32
CA LEU A 363 -37.71 -23.27 -29.24
C LEU A 363 -37.82 -23.95 -27.87
N ARG A 364 -36.96 -23.63 -26.89
CA ARG A 364 -37.03 -24.18 -25.53
C ARG A 364 -37.88 -23.29 -24.65
N THR A 365 -37.57 -22.00 -24.67
CA THR A 365 -38.19 -20.99 -23.84
C THR A 365 -38.58 -19.77 -24.67
N PRO A 366 -39.47 -19.94 -25.69
CA PRO A 366 -39.87 -18.82 -26.53
C PRO A 366 -40.58 -17.77 -25.67
N SER A 367 -40.08 -16.54 -25.74
CA SER A 367 -40.52 -15.40 -24.92
C SER A 367 -40.72 -14.13 -25.75
N LEU A 368 -40.22 -14.09 -26.99
CA LEU A 368 -40.25 -12.90 -27.84
C LEU A 368 -41.68 -12.49 -28.18
N THR A 369 -42.56 -13.48 -28.37
CA THR A 369 -43.98 -13.24 -28.61
C THR A 369 -44.64 -12.53 -27.41
N GLU A 370 -44.38 -13.00 -26.18
CA GLU A 370 -44.91 -12.45 -24.92
C GLU A 370 -44.37 -11.05 -24.63
N GLN A 371 -43.07 -10.84 -24.84
CA GLN A 371 -42.45 -9.53 -24.63
C GLN A 371 -42.87 -8.51 -25.70
N LEU A 372 -43.19 -8.94 -26.91
CA LEU A 372 -43.81 -8.11 -27.94
C LEU A 372 -45.35 -8.08 -27.84
N HIS A 373 -45.99 -8.83 -26.95
CA HIS A 373 -47.47 -8.86 -26.83
C HIS A 373 -48.05 -7.64 -26.12
N HIS A 374 -47.22 -6.77 -25.54
CA HIS A 374 -47.62 -5.37 -25.30
C HIS A 374 -47.76 -4.57 -26.62
N ALA A 375 -47.48 -5.18 -27.77
CA ALA A 375 -47.82 -4.76 -29.13
C ALA A 375 -48.66 -5.87 -29.84
N ASP A 376 -49.91 -6.00 -29.40
CA ASP A 376 -51.09 -6.73 -29.92
C ASP A 376 -51.02 -8.15 -30.56
N GLY A 377 -52.09 -8.90 -30.27
CA GLY A 377 -52.24 -10.35 -30.38
C GLY A 377 -52.22 -10.99 -31.77
N GLY A 378 -51.93 -12.30 -31.80
CA GLY A 378 -52.08 -13.13 -33.01
C GLY A 378 -51.49 -14.52 -32.83
N ARG A 379 -52.34 -15.56 -32.98
CA ARG A 379 -51.93 -16.98 -32.98
C ARG A 379 -51.05 -17.30 -34.22
N PRO A 380 -50.20 -18.33 -34.20
CA PRO A 380 -49.27 -18.65 -35.30
C PRO A 380 -49.98 -19.30 -36.49
N GLY A 381 -49.63 -18.87 -37.71
CA GLY A 381 -50.20 -19.37 -38.97
C GLY A 381 -49.68 -20.72 -39.47
N TRP A 382 -48.63 -21.30 -38.87
CA TRP A 382 -48.02 -22.56 -39.36
C TRP A 382 -48.82 -23.82 -39.01
N ALA A 383 -49.87 -23.71 -38.19
CA ALA A 383 -50.83 -24.78 -37.90
C ALA A 383 -52.09 -24.74 -38.78
N ARG A 384 -52.13 -23.85 -39.79
CA ARG A 384 -53.24 -23.78 -40.76
C ARG A 384 -52.78 -24.36 -42.10
N ALA A 385 -53.58 -25.27 -42.64
CA ALA A 385 -53.41 -25.80 -44.00
C ALA A 385 -53.37 -24.63 -45.02
N PRO A 386 -52.65 -24.77 -46.15
CA PRO A 386 -52.34 -23.65 -47.03
C PRO A 386 -53.60 -23.14 -47.73
N GLU A 387 -54.09 -21.97 -47.32
CA GLU A 387 -54.93 -21.13 -48.18
C GLU A 387 -54.03 -20.13 -48.89
N GLN A 388 -54.16 -20.12 -50.22
CA GLN A 388 -53.40 -19.31 -51.15
C GLN A 388 -53.55 -17.81 -50.85
N SER A 389 -52.48 -17.18 -50.37
CA SER A 389 -52.21 -15.78 -50.71
C SER A 389 -50.87 -15.71 -51.43
N THR A 390 -50.98 -15.72 -52.75
CA THR A 390 -49.89 -15.44 -53.68
C THR A 390 -49.60 -13.94 -53.64
N THR A 391 -48.57 -13.52 -52.88
CA THR A 391 -47.70 -12.32 -53.07
C THR A 391 -47.09 -11.74 -51.78
N GLY A 392 -46.74 -12.57 -50.78
CA GLY A 392 -46.03 -12.13 -49.59
C GLY A 392 -45.44 -13.27 -48.78
N TRP A 393 -44.45 -12.95 -47.92
CA TRP A 393 -43.84 -13.88 -46.96
C TRP A 393 -44.92 -14.64 -46.14
N PRO A 394 -44.64 -15.85 -45.64
CA PRO A 394 -45.57 -16.57 -44.77
C PRO A 394 -45.66 -15.87 -43.40
N THR A 395 -46.38 -14.75 -43.31
CA THR A 395 -46.37 -13.89 -42.13
C THR A 395 -47.22 -14.47 -41.00
N GLY A 396 -46.56 -14.91 -39.93
CA GLY A 396 -47.03 -14.60 -38.58
C GLY A 396 -46.73 -13.13 -38.30
N ARG A 397 -47.65 -12.42 -37.64
CA ARG A 397 -47.57 -11.03 -37.12
C ARG A 397 -46.54 -10.06 -37.74
N ARG A 398 -47.05 -9.01 -38.39
CA ARG A 398 -46.30 -7.76 -38.65
C ARG A 398 -46.20 -6.95 -37.36
N VAL A 399 -44.98 -6.56 -36.98
CA VAL A 399 -44.74 -5.64 -35.86
C VAL A 399 -44.54 -4.25 -36.44
N PRO A 400 -45.44 -3.27 -36.16
CA PRO A 400 -45.24 -1.90 -36.60
C PRO A 400 -44.11 -1.25 -35.80
N ILE A 401 -43.26 -0.47 -36.47
CA ILE A 401 -42.24 0.36 -35.85
C ILE A 401 -42.74 1.81 -35.94
N ASP A 402 -42.93 2.46 -34.80
CA ASP A 402 -43.19 3.89 -34.74
C ASP A 402 -41.89 4.60 -34.32
N ALA A 403 -41.02 4.85 -35.30
CA ALA A 403 -39.72 5.48 -35.10
C ALA A 403 -39.46 6.58 -36.14
N GLY A 404 -40.45 7.46 -36.34
CA GLY A 404 -40.32 8.66 -37.19
C GLY A 404 -40.51 8.41 -38.69
N GLU A 405 -40.22 7.22 -39.20
CA GLU A 405 -40.66 6.71 -40.52
C GLU A 405 -41.38 5.37 -40.33
N SER A 406 -42.47 5.14 -41.07
CA SER A 406 -43.33 3.97 -40.90
C SER A 406 -42.68 2.70 -41.48
N GLY A 407 -41.96 1.95 -40.64
CA GLY A 407 -41.40 0.64 -40.96
C GLY A 407 -42.19 -0.50 -40.32
N TYR A 408 -42.09 -1.70 -40.89
CA TYR A 408 -42.55 -2.94 -40.25
C TYR A 408 -41.53 -4.05 -40.45
N PHE A 409 -41.44 -4.97 -39.50
CA PHE A 409 -40.75 -6.23 -39.69
C PHE A 409 -41.70 -7.40 -39.44
N ASP A 410 -41.47 -8.49 -40.15
CA ASP A 410 -42.21 -9.74 -39.99
C ASP A 410 -41.58 -10.57 -38.87
N LEU A 411 -42.42 -11.23 -38.06
CA LEU A 411 -41.96 -12.07 -36.96
C LEU A 411 -42.42 -13.51 -37.14
N VAL A 412 -41.46 -14.44 -37.11
CA VAL A 412 -41.70 -15.87 -36.91
C VAL A 412 -41.49 -16.21 -35.44
N PRO A 413 -42.56 -16.33 -34.64
CA PRO A 413 -42.45 -16.67 -33.23
C PRO A 413 -42.00 -18.11 -33.01
N GLY A 414 -41.16 -18.30 -31.99
CA GLY A 414 -40.69 -19.61 -31.55
C GLY A 414 -41.80 -20.38 -30.86
N HIS A 415 -41.77 -21.70 -30.97
CA HIS A 415 -42.74 -22.60 -30.33
C HIS A 415 -42.04 -23.75 -29.65
N ARG A 416 -42.54 -24.15 -28.48
CA ARG A 416 -41.97 -25.29 -27.76
C ARG A 416 -42.13 -26.57 -28.56
N VAL A 417 -40.99 -27.18 -28.90
CA VAL A 417 -40.93 -28.47 -29.60
C VAL A 417 -40.24 -29.52 -28.75
N ARG A 418 -40.56 -30.80 -28.99
CA ARG A 418 -39.97 -31.92 -28.24
C ARG A 418 -38.48 -32.14 -28.55
N ASN A 419 -38.05 -31.89 -29.79
CA ASN A 419 -36.66 -32.06 -30.22
C ASN A 419 -36.21 -30.84 -31.03
N VAL A 420 -35.52 -29.92 -30.34
CA VAL A 420 -35.10 -28.62 -30.90
C VAL A 420 -34.10 -28.77 -32.05
N PRO A 421 -32.98 -29.53 -31.93
CA PRO A 421 -32.06 -29.71 -33.04
C PRO A 421 -32.71 -30.26 -34.32
N ARG A 422 -33.65 -31.22 -34.19
CA ARG A 422 -34.38 -31.78 -35.34
C ARG A 422 -35.32 -30.75 -35.98
N ALA A 423 -35.95 -29.90 -35.18
CA ALA A 423 -36.82 -28.84 -35.70
C ALA A 423 -36.01 -27.78 -36.47
N LEU A 424 -34.87 -27.35 -35.92
CA LEU A 424 -33.97 -26.36 -36.53
C LEU A 424 -33.30 -26.87 -37.81
N THR A 425 -33.01 -28.17 -37.91
CA THR A 425 -32.41 -28.81 -39.10
C THR A 425 -33.44 -29.33 -40.10
N SER A 426 -34.74 -29.17 -39.84
CA SER A 426 -35.81 -29.69 -40.72
C SER A 426 -35.84 -29.01 -42.10
N ALA A 427 -36.45 -29.69 -43.08
CA ALA A 427 -36.67 -29.13 -44.42
C ALA A 427 -37.51 -27.84 -44.37
N ALA A 428 -38.51 -27.76 -43.48
CA ALA A 428 -39.33 -26.57 -43.29
C ALA A 428 -38.52 -25.38 -42.77
N ALA A 429 -37.67 -25.59 -41.76
CA ALA A 429 -36.76 -24.56 -41.26
C ALA A 429 -35.75 -24.12 -42.33
N THR A 430 -35.25 -25.07 -43.13
CA THR A 430 -34.35 -24.80 -44.26
C THR A 430 -35.05 -23.92 -45.30
N GLN A 431 -36.29 -24.28 -45.65
CA GLN A 431 -37.09 -23.53 -46.61
C GLN A 431 -37.36 -22.10 -46.11
N LEU A 432 -37.74 -21.95 -44.84
CA LEU A 432 -37.98 -20.65 -44.22
C LEU A 432 -36.74 -19.75 -44.24
N ILE A 433 -35.57 -20.28 -43.87
CA ILE A 433 -34.31 -19.53 -43.90
C ILE A 433 -33.91 -19.21 -45.35
N SER A 434 -34.10 -20.14 -46.28
CA SER A 434 -33.76 -19.93 -47.70
C SER A 434 -34.66 -18.93 -48.40
N GLN A 435 -35.90 -18.75 -47.92
CA GLN A 435 -36.82 -17.76 -48.49
C GLN A 435 -36.23 -16.35 -48.36
N ALA A 436 -35.40 -16.07 -47.36
CA ALA A 436 -34.70 -14.81 -47.09
C ALA A 436 -33.72 -14.32 -48.17
N ASP A 437 -33.64 -14.98 -49.33
CA ASP A 437 -32.71 -14.66 -50.44
C ASP A 437 -33.17 -13.50 -51.35
N ALA A 438 -34.24 -12.77 -51.01
CA ALA A 438 -34.70 -11.64 -51.83
C ALA A 438 -33.69 -10.47 -51.82
N ARG A 439 -33.60 -9.71 -52.93
CA ARG A 439 -32.56 -8.67 -53.15
C ARG A 439 -32.54 -7.51 -52.13
N ASN A 440 -33.54 -7.41 -51.25
CA ASN A 440 -33.60 -6.40 -50.20
C ASN A 440 -34.03 -6.95 -48.83
N SER A 441 -34.04 -8.27 -48.63
CA SER A 441 -34.41 -8.86 -47.35
C SER A 441 -33.23 -8.94 -46.38
N VAL A 442 -33.54 -8.84 -45.09
CA VAL A 442 -32.61 -9.11 -43.99
C VAL A 442 -33.28 -10.11 -43.06
N LEU A 443 -32.58 -11.20 -42.77
CA LEU A 443 -33.06 -12.20 -41.84
C LEU A 443 -32.27 -12.08 -40.53
N VAL A 444 -32.97 -11.85 -39.42
CA VAL A 444 -32.38 -11.88 -38.08
C VAL A 444 -32.90 -13.13 -37.37
N VAL A 445 -31.98 -13.99 -36.91
CA VAL A 445 -32.30 -15.22 -36.19
C VAL A 445 -31.82 -15.08 -34.75
N LEU A 446 -32.74 -15.11 -33.79
CA LEU A 446 -32.42 -15.12 -32.37
C LEU A 446 -32.24 -16.57 -31.90
N ALA A 447 -31.07 -16.91 -31.36
CA ALA A 447 -30.81 -18.23 -30.79
C ALA A 447 -30.35 -18.13 -29.32
N PRO A 448 -30.56 -19.19 -28.51
CA PRO A 448 -30.13 -19.20 -27.12
C PRO A 448 -28.59 -19.26 -27.00
N ALA A 449 -28.09 -19.09 -25.79
CA ALA A 449 -26.65 -18.95 -25.55
C ALA A 449 -25.83 -20.15 -26.05
N VAL A 450 -24.76 -19.88 -26.82
CA VAL A 450 -23.96 -20.88 -27.55
C VAL A 450 -23.32 -21.92 -26.63
N LEU A 451 -22.87 -21.50 -25.44
CA LEU A 451 -22.23 -22.41 -24.48
C LEU A 451 -23.23 -23.14 -23.58
N SER A 452 -24.52 -22.84 -23.69
CA SER A 452 -25.59 -23.51 -22.95
C SER A 452 -26.28 -24.58 -23.80
N TYR A 453 -26.48 -24.30 -25.10
CA TYR A 453 -27.21 -25.17 -26.01
C TYR A 453 -26.57 -25.21 -27.40
N ALA A 454 -26.67 -26.36 -28.08
CA ALA A 454 -26.16 -26.54 -29.44
C ALA A 454 -27.06 -25.93 -30.53
N ASP A 455 -28.16 -25.28 -30.13
CA ASP A 455 -29.21 -24.78 -31.03
C ASP A 455 -28.67 -23.70 -31.99
N ALA A 456 -27.86 -22.76 -31.47
CA ALA A 456 -27.18 -21.75 -32.27
C ALA A 456 -26.15 -22.34 -33.25
N ILE A 457 -25.42 -23.38 -32.81
CA ILE A 457 -24.41 -24.06 -33.61
C ILE A 457 -25.08 -24.76 -34.81
N ALA A 458 -26.25 -25.36 -34.61
CA ALA A 458 -27.03 -26.03 -35.67
C ALA A 458 -27.59 -25.08 -36.75
N LEU A 459 -27.55 -23.76 -36.52
CA LEU A 459 -27.98 -22.74 -37.47
C LEU A 459 -26.81 -22.00 -38.12
N THR A 460 -25.60 -22.23 -37.62
CA THR A 460 -24.40 -21.45 -37.98
C THR A 460 -24.00 -21.64 -39.45
N ASP A 461 -24.26 -22.81 -40.03
CA ASP A 461 -24.01 -23.15 -41.44
C ASP A 461 -25.09 -22.62 -42.41
N ARG A 462 -26.20 -22.09 -41.86
CA ARG A 462 -27.37 -21.61 -42.62
C ARG A 462 -27.50 -20.10 -42.65
N VAL A 463 -26.71 -19.41 -41.84
CA VAL A 463 -26.61 -17.95 -41.78
C VAL A 463 -25.27 -17.49 -42.37
N ASP A 464 -25.22 -16.23 -42.79
CA ASP A 464 -24.00 -15.67 -43.40
C ASP A 464 -23.08 -15.06 -42.35
N GLY A 465 -23.62 -14.69 -41.19
CA GLY A 465 -22.83 -14.11 -40.12
C GLY A 465 -23.43 -14.26 -38.73
N VAL A 466 -22.55 -14.35 -37.74
CA VAL A 466 -22.88 -14.48 -36.33
C VAL A 466 -22.45 -13.22 -35.58
N LEU A 467 -23.40 -12.63 -34.86
CA LEU A 467 -23.20 -11.50 -33.96
C LEU A 467 -23.25 -11.96 -32.51
N VAL A 468 -22.15 -11.76 -31.79
CA VAL A 468 -22.07 -12.11 -30.37
C VAL A 468 -22.44 -10.90 -29.51
N VAL A 469 -23.53 -11.00 -28.75
CA VAL A 469 -23.95 -9.99 -27.80
C VAL A 469 -23.53 -10.43 -26.39
N CYS A 470 -22.73 -9.63 -25.71
CA CYS A 470 -22.22 -9.99 -24.39
C CYS A 470 -22.11 -8.82 -23.43
N ASP A 471 -22.35 -9.08 -22.14
CA ASP A 471 -21.88 -8.20 -21.07
C ASP A 471 -20.44 -8.60 -20.69
N PRO A 472 -19.45 -7.70 -20.82
CA PRO A 472 -18.08 -7.95 -20.37
C PRO A 472 -18.00 -8.46 -18.91
N ARG A 473 -18.91 -8.04 -18.02
CA ARG A 473 -18.87 -8.45 -16.61
C ARG A 473 -19.32 -9.89 -16.36
N GLU A 474 -20.13 -10.45 -17.25
CA GLU A 474 -20.72 -11.79 -17.08
C GLU A 474 -19.93 -12.87 -17.84
N VAL A 475 -19.02 -12.47 -18.75
CA VAL A 475 -18.37 -13.38 -19.69
C VAL A 475 -16.86 -13.44 -19.48
N ARG A 476 -16.28 -14.65 -19.52
CA ARG A 476 -14.84 -14.88 -19.37
C ARG A 476 -14.14 -14.95 -20.73
N ARG A 477 -12.83 -14.69 -20.74
CA ARG A 477 -12.04 -14.71 -22.00
C ARG A 477 -12.08 -16.08 -22.67
N ASP A 478 -12.07 -17.13 -21.85
CA ASP A 478 -12.17 -18.52 -22.29
C ASP A 478 -13.55 -18.81 -22.90
N ASP A 479 -14.63 -18.21 -22.38
CA ASP A 479 -15.98 -18.38 -22.92
C ASP A 479 -16.05 -17.83 -24.35
N LEU A 480 -15.54 -16.60 -24.58
CA LEU A 480 -15.50 -15.99 -25.91
C LEU A 480 -14.62 -16.79 -26.89
N SER A 481 -13.46 -17.26 -26.41
CA SER A 481 -12.56 -18.10 -27.22
C SER A 481 -13.24 -19.40 -27.62
N ARG A 482 -14.02 -20.00 -26.72
CA ARG A 482 -14.78 -21.23 -26.96
C ARG A 482 -15.95 -21.01 -27.92
N VAL A 483 -16.67 -19.89 -27.80
CA VAL A 483 -17.72 -19.51 -28.76
C VAL A 483 -17.13 -19.38 -30.16
N ARG A 484 -15.99 -18.71 -30.30
CA ARG A 484 -15.27 -18.63 -31.58
C ARG A 484 -14.93 -20.01 -32.13
N GLU A 485 -14.36 -20.89 -31.33
CA GLU A 485 -14.01 -22.25 -31.75
C GLU A 485 -15.23 -23.03 -32.25
N LEU A 486 -16.36 -22.93 -31.54
CA LEU A 486 -17.60 -23.63 -31.89
C LEU A 486 -18.25 -23.06 -33.17
N VAL A 487 -18.33 -21.74 -33.30
CA VAL A 487 -18.93 -21.07 -34.47
C VAL A 487 -18.09 -21.30 -35.72
N VAL A 488 -16.78 -21.06 -35.63
CA VAL A 488 -15.86 -21.26 -36.78
C VAL A 488 -15.75 -22.75 -37.12
N GLY A 489 -15.73 -23.63 -36.11
CA GLY A 489 -15.71 -25.08 -36.31
C GLY A 489 -16.96 -25.63 -36.99
N ALA A 490 -18.11 -24.97 -36.82
CA ALA A 490 -19.35 -25.29 -37.51
C ALA A 490 -19.47 -24.63 -38.90
N GLY A 491 -18.46 -23.88 -39.35
CA GLY A 491 -18.42 -23.24 -40.68
C GLY A 491 -18.98 -21.82 -40.72
N GLY A 492 -19.28 -21.20 -39.58
CA GLY A 492 -19.82 -19.84 -39.53
C GLY A 492 -18.77 -18.74 -39.52
N ILE A 493 -19.20 -17.54 -39.90
CA ILE A 493 -18.39 -16.33 -39.90
C ILE A 493 -18.82 -15.45 -38.71
N LEU A 494 -17.86 -15.06 -37.87
CA LEU A 494 -18.09 -14.07 -36.81
C LEU A 494 -17.95 -12.66 -37.38
N LEU A 495 -19.07 -11.94 -37.50
CA LEU A 495 -19.07 -10.55 -37.99
C LEU A 495 -18.53 -9.59 -36.92
N GLY A 496 -18.79 -9.90 -35.65
CA GLY A 496 -18.32 -9.07 -34.55
C GLY A 496 -19.03 -9.32 -33.23
N ALA A 497 -18.78 -8.42 -32.29
CA ALA A 497 -19.42 -8.42 -31.00
C ALA A 497 -20.06 -7.07 -30.67
N VAL A 498 -21.16 -7.12 -29.93
CA VAL A 498 -21.80 -5.95 -29.34
C VAL A 498 -21.72 -6.06 -27.83
N LEU A 499 -21.16 -5.05 -27.19
CA LEU A 499 -20.97 -5.05 -25.74
C LEU A 499 -22.15 -4.38 -25.08
N HIS A 500 -22.85 -5.10 -24.23
CA HIS A 500 -23.88 -4.52 -23.41
C HIS A 500 -23.23 -3.99 -22.12
N SER A 501 -22.83 -2.72 -22.11
CA SER A 501 -22.05 -2.07 -21.04
C SER A 501 -22.94 -1.38 -20.02
N TYR A 502 -22.52 -1.43 -18.75
CA TYR A 502 -23.04 -0.51 -17.73
C TYR A 502 -22.44 0.88 -17.96
N GLY A 503 -23.21 1.78 -18.56
CA GLY A 503 -22.92 3.21 -18.51
C GLY A 503 -23.22 3.75 -17.11
N THR A 504 -22.19 4.18 -16.38
CA THR A 504 -22.34 5.32 -15.48
C THR A 504 -22.87 6.47 -16.33
N ALA A 505 -24.18 6.74 -16.24
CA ALA A 505 -24.73 7.99 -16.73
C ALA A 505 -23.87 9.10 -16.15
N GLU A 506 -23.15 9.80 -17.03
CA GLU A 506 -22.41 10.99 -16.68
C GLU A 506 -23.41 11.96 -16.06
N THR A 507 -23.28 12.19 -14.76
CA THR A 507 -23.71 13.42 -14.11
C THR A 507 -22.86 14.57 -14.67
N ARG A 508 -23.21 15.00 -15.88
CA ARG A 508 -22.82 16.29 -16.45
C ARG A 508 -24.07 16.98 -16.98
N ASP A 509 -25.02 17.21 -16.08
CA ASP A 509 -25.98 18.29 -16.25
C ASP A 509 -25.26 19.62 -16.00
N GLY A 510 -25.12 20.38 -17.09
CA GLY A 510 -25.39 21.81 -17.14
C GLY A 510 -24.75 22.71 -16.08
N LYS A 511 -23.46 23.04 -16.27
CA LYS A 511 -23.00 24.43 -16.13
C LYS A 511 -22.14 24.79 -17.33
N GLY A 512 -22.82 25.13 -18.42
CA GLY A 512 -22.22 25.83 -19.55
C GLY A 512 -21.82 27.23 -19.09
N GLY A 513 -20.53 27.42 -18.83
CA GLY A 513 -19.91 28.73 -18.87
C GLY A 513 -19.44 28.97 -20.31
N GLU A 514 -20.16 29.82 -21.03
CA GLU A 514 -19.60 30.54 -22.18
C GLU A 514 -18.26 31.15 -21.77
N ARG A 515 -17.22 30.94 -22.60
CA ARG A 515 -16.47 32.05 -23.22
C ARG A 515 -15.39 31.54 -24.17
N ALA A 516 -15.62 31.90 -25.42
CA ALA A 516 -14.69 32.51 -26.36
C ALA A 516 -13.37 31.80 -26.66
N ALA A 517 -13.32 31.31 -27.90
CA ALA A 517 -12.13 31.21 -28.71
C ALA A 517 -11.28 32.50 -28.68
N GLY A 518 -9.96 32.33 -28.66
CA GLY A 518 -9.01 33.43 -28.74
C GLY A 518 -7.57 32.94 -28.78
N SER A 519 -7.12 32.57 -29.99
CA SER A 519 -5.84 32.93 -30.60
C SER A 519 -4.64 33.24 -29.67
N GLY A 520 -3.55 32.50 -29.86
CA GLY A 520 -2.30 32.67 -29.12
C GLY A 520 -1.49 33.92 -29.45
N ALA A 521 -0.49 34.17 -28.60
CA ALA A 521 0.78 34.85 -28.88
C ALA A 521 1.65 34.75 -27.60
N GLY A 522 2.96 34.53 -27.78
CA GLY A 522 3.91 34.07 -26.75
C GLY A 522 4.32 35.05 -25.63
N PRO A 523 5.28 34.64 -24.77
CA PRO A 523 5.70 35.43 -23.62
C PRO A 523 6.87 36.37 -23.98
N GLY A 524 6.61 37.68 -23.86
CA GLY A 524 7.61 38.74 -23.75
C GLY A 524 7.52 39.39 -22.37
N GLY A 525 8.66 39.49 -21.68
CA GLY A 525 8.71 39.90 -20.27
C GLY A 525 8.66 41.40 -19.99
N GLY A 526 8.95 41.74 -18.73
CA GLY A 526 9.34 43.10 -18.34
C GLY A 526 8.58 43.71 -17.16
N SER A 527 9.18 43.63 -15.97
CA SER A 527 9.50 44.73 -15.05
C SER A 527 8.43 45.73 -14.53
N GLY A 528 8.48 45.97 -13.20
CA GLY A 528 8.17 47.26 -12.57
C GLY A 528 6.97 47.22 -11.62
N ALA A 529 7.15 47.04 -10.29
CA ALA A 529 7.56 48.03 -9.29
C ALA A 529 6.43 48.95 -8.77
N GLY A 530 6.29 49.02 -7.44
CA GLY A 530 5.62 50.09 -6.69
C GLY A 530 4.39 49.63 -5.90
N ALA A 531 4.48 49.34 -4.59
CA ALA A 531 4.39 50.33 -3.49
C ALA A 531 3.04 51.08 -3.48
N ARG A 532 2.24 51.18 -2.41
CA ARG A 532 2.50 51.15 -0.97
C ARG A 532 1.14 51.22 -0.23
N ARG A 533 1.18 50.74 1.02
CA ARG A 533 0.48 51.22 2.24
C ARG A 533 -1.06 51.16 2.30
N ARG A 534 -1.50 50.29 3.21
CA ARG A 534 -2.80 50.33 3.89
C ARG A 534 -2.65 50.90 5.30
N GLN A 535 -3.79 51.42 5.78
CA GLN A 535 -4.26 51.67 7.15
C GLN A 535 -3.86 52.99 7.84
N PRO A 536 -4.66 53.44 8.84
CA PRO A 536 -6.02 53.03 9.27
C PRO A 536 -6.98 54.21 9.60
N ALA A 537 -8.23 53.87 9.96
CA ALA A 537 -9.03 54.40 11.07
C ALA A 537 -10.51 54.76 10.73
N ARG A 538 -11.39 54.23 11.58
CA ARG A 538 -12.83 54.45 11.82
C ARG A 538 -13.04 55.71 12.70
N PRO A 539 -14.27 56.10 13.17
CA PRO A 539 -15.66 55.82 12.76
C PRO A 539 -16.63 57.06 12.81
N ALA A 540 -17.92 56.78 12.52
CA ALA A 540 -19.15 57.28 13.20
C ALA A 540 -20.00 58.43 12.60
N SER A 541 -21.32 58.30 12.85
CA SER A 541 -22.48 59.20 12.59
C SER A 541 -22.96 59.31 11.14
N GLY A 542 -24.25 59.32 10.78
CA GLY A 542 -25.53 59.27 11.50
C GLY A 542 -26.65 59.77 10.57
N LEU A 543 -27.87 59.24 10.76
CA LEU A 543 -29.21 59.77 10.37
C LEU A 543 -29.73 59.71 8.90
N LEU A 544 -30.91 59.04 8.82
CA LEU A 544 -32.18 59.36 8.11
C LEU A 544 -32.24 59.37 6.57
N ASP A 545 -33.02 58.45 5.99
CA ASP A 545 -34.37 58.80 5.48
C ASP A 545 -35.20 57.56 5.06
N THR A 546 -36.48 57.59 5.43
CA THR A 546 -37.64 56.75 5.02
C THR A 546 -38.52 57.59 4.06
N PRO A 547 -39.42 57.07 3.18
CA PRO A 547 -40.68 56.36 3.54
C PRO A 547 -41.11 55.19 2.58
N ILE A 548 -41.79 54.13 3.05
CA ILE A 548 -43.25 53.83 3.14
C ILE A 548 -44.00 53.67 1.79
N SER A 549 -44.53 52.47 1.50
CA SER A 549 -45.97 52.25 1.22
C SER A 549 -46.40 50.77 1.29
N ASP A 550 -47.23 50.50 2.30
CA ASP A 550 -48.34 49.55 2.46
C ASP A 550 -48.44 48.21 1.73
N ALA A 551 -48.61 47.19 2.58
CA ALA A 551 -49.34 45.97 2.34
C ALA A 551 -50.84 46.17 2.61
N SER A 552 -51.68 45.52 1.79
CA SER A 552 -53.10 45.28 2.08
C SER A 552 -53.32 43.77 2.20
N ASP A 553 -53.85 43.37 3.36
CA ASP A 553 -54.27 42.03 3.70
C ASP A 553 -55.66 41.70 3.13
N ALA A 554 -55.80 40.42 2.79
CA ALA A 554 -56.98 39.55 2.88
C ALA A 554 -58.35 39.98 2.29
N SER A 555 -58.77 39.19 1.29
CA SER A 555 -60.10 38.57 1.23
C SER A 555 -59.95 37.16 0.69
#